data_AF-A0A8H6YT63-F1
#
_entry.id   AF-A0A8H6YT63-F1
#
_cell.length_a   1.000
_cell.length_b   1.000
_cell.length_c   1.000
_cell.angle_alpha   90.00
_cell.angle_beta   90.00
_cell.angle_gamma   90.00
#
_symmetry.space_group_name_H-M   'P 1'
#
loop_
_entity.id
_entity.type
_entity.pdbx_description
1 polymer ?
#
loop_
_entity_poly.entity_id
_entity_poly.type
_entity_poly.pdbx_seq_one_letter_code
_entity_poly.pdbx_strand_id
1 'polypeptide(L)'
;MLRTLIPPRISTLVTRLCTPVALCIPRQRQHSGSSTSETTVAIEKVAPPTTAEPGVSINGDNRDSPPSVIQSSFADVLKKMMDSDLRPQSSMGWPRKGPPPLDKSVDLIFFQTELIGNELPDVDADAAMFGVTKDGNSICIRIKRCTTSRSEITSDTKIPGMSWVKIPATKIAHISGLDRRSHCQLELAVEWADIEIQPFEDAAPPPPLRILSFDIECLGREDIFPEPEVDPVIQIGNMVSILGSPTPPFIRNIFTLDTCSEIPGADVISFADEANLLQSWSDFVQEVDPDLIIGYNITGFDFPYLLARAKALQVLRFPFLGRLKEVETVRERTITYTIREHTRSWEDIPLPGRLQLDLMQYIRREENQRSLSLNSVSKRFLGERKEDVHFTAIRGLQTGSADTRQRLAVYCLKDTYLPQRLFDVLGCVDKYTAVAHEKGIQFNSILPDCEPVETMPMLPQPTTQILSSNC
;
A
#
# COMPACT_ATOMS: atom_id res chain seq x y z
N MET A 1 62.29 -17.80 31.42
CA MET A 1 61.59 -18.67 32.39
C MET A 1 60.22 -18.97 31.81
N LEU A 2 59.94 -20.28 31.69
CA LEU A 2 58.69 -20.99 31.35
C LEU A 2 57.87 -20.49 30.14
N ARG A 3 58.01 -21.13 28.97
CA ARG A 3 57.38 -22.42 28.51
C ARG A 3 56.01 -22.17 27.87
N THR A 4 55.90 -22.04 26.53
CA THR A 4 55.72 -23.12 25.50
C THR A 4 54.41 -23.89 25.69
N LEU A 5 53.51 -24.08 24.69
CA LEU A 5 53.63 -24.89 23.46
C LEU A 5 52.39 -24.55 22.56
N ILE A 6 52.50 -24.09 21.31
CA ILE A 6 52.75 -24.76 20.00
C ILE A 6 51.57 -25.62 19.47
N PRO A 7 51.14 -25.43 18.18
CA PRO A 7 49.94 -26.01 17.51
C PRO A 7 50.28 -27.29 16.72
N PRO A 8 49.41 -27.80 15.80
CA PRO A 8 49.74 -27.60 14.37
C PRO A 8 48.60 -27.65 13.30
N ARG A 9 48.84 -26.90 12.19
CA ARG A 9 48.76 -27.28 10.74
C ARG A 9 47.36 -27.43 10.08
N ILE A 10 47.09 -27.17 8.79
CA ILE A 10 47.83 -26.82 7.54
C ILE A 10 46.74 -26.45 6.49
N SER A 11 46.81 -25.34 5.72
CA SER A 11 47.27 -25.22 4.31
C SER A 11 46.63 -26.30 3.38
N THR A 12 46.10 -26.10 2.17
CA THR A 12 46.36 -25.17 1.06
C THR A 12 45.29 -25.45 -0.03
N LEU A 13 45.31 -24.64 -1.09
CA LEU A 13 44.81 -24.89 -2.47
C LEU A 13 43.40 -24.37 -2.85
N VAL A 14 43.41 -23.10 -3.23
CA VAL A 14 42.95 -22.64 -4.56
C VAL A 14 43.37 -23.65 -5.64
N THR A 15 42.43 -24.19 -6.45
CA THR A 15 42.42 -24.18 -7.94
C THR A 15 41.20 -25.01 -8.45
N ARG A 16 40.51 -24.49 -9.48
CA ARG A 16 39.51 -25.16 -10.38
C ARG A 16 38.12 -25.39 -9.74
N LEU A 17 37.03 -24.78 -10.21
CA LEU A 17 36.48 -24.90 -11.55
C LEU A 17 35.69 -23.64 -11.94
N CYS A 18 36.22 -22.88 -12.90
CA CYS A 18 35.37 -22.17 -13.86
C CYS A 18 34.99 -23.18 -14.94
N THR A 19 33.70 -23.51 -15.04
CA THR A 19 33.09 -23.99 -16.28
C THR A 19 31.64 -23.52 -16.30
N PRO A 20 31.16 -22.97 -17.42
CA PRO A 20 29.84 -22.36 -17.52
C PRO A 20 28.75 -23.43 -17.58
N VAL A 21 27.67 -23.22 -16.83
CA VAL A 21 26.43 -23.98 -17.01
C VAL A 21 25.83 -23.54 -18.34
N ALA A 22 25.92 -24.42 -19.33
CA ALA A 22 25.24 -24.27 -20.61
C ALA A 22 23.73 -24.32 -20.37
N LEU A 23 23.04 -23.19 -20.57
CA LEU A 23 21.60 -23.20 -20.75
C LEU A 23 21.26 -23.95 -22.03
N CYS A 24 20.62 -25.11 -21.87
CA CYS A 24 20.06 -25.89 -22.95
C CYS A 24 18.78 -25.19 -23.43
N ILE A 25 18.89 -24.45 -24.53
CA ILE A 25 17.76 -23.85 -25.26
C ILE A 25 17.02 -24.97 -26.00
N PRO A 26 15.72 -25.21 -25.77
CA PRO A 26 14.95 -26.10 -26.63
C PRO A 26 14.77 -25.44 -28.00
N ARG A 27 15.28 -26.09 -29.05
CA ARG A 27 15.02 -25.77 -30.46
C ARG A 27 13.52 -25.81 -30.74
N GLN A 28 12.91 -24.66 -31.03
CA GLN A 28 11.60 -24.61 -31.66
C GLN A 28 11.66 -25.18 -33.08
N ARG A 29 10.76 -26.11 -33.38
CA ARG A 29 10.48 -26.60 -34.73
C ARG A 29 9.82 -25.49 -35.53
N GLN A 30 10.35 -25.25 -36.73
CA GLN A 30 9.66 -24.49 -37.78
C GLN A 30 8.39 -25.25 -38.18
N HIS A 31 7.24 -24.60 -38.08
CA HIS A 31 6.12 -24.84 -38.97
C HIS A 31 5.58 -23.51 -39.51
N SER A 32 5.32 -23.56 -40.81
CA SER A 32 4.97 -22.51 -41.74
C SER A 32 3.56 -21.96 -41.55
N GLY A 33 3.45 -20.63 -41.62
CA GLY A 33 2.43 -19.89 -42.36
C GLY A 33 0.98 -19.91 -41.87
N SER A 34 0.49 -18.77 -41.38
CA SER A 34 -0.69 -18.12 -41.95
C SER A 34 -0.79 -16.67 -41.48
N SER A 35 -1.14 -15.82 -42.44
CA SER A 35 -1.34 -14.37 -42.39
C SER A 35 -2.23 -13.85 -41.24
N THR A 36 -1.80 -12.78 -40.60
CA THR A 36 -2.71 -11.82 -39.95
C THR A 36 -2.19 -10.39 -40.13
N SER A 37 -3.09 -9.54 -40.60
CA SER A 37 -2.98 -8.11 -40.87
C SER A 37 -2.50 -7.30 -39.68
N GLU A 38 -1.49 -6.45 -39.90
CA GLU A 38 -1.11 -5.38 -39.00
C GLU A 38 -2.21 -4.31 -38.97
N THR A 39 -2.87 -4.16 -37.81
CA THR A 39 -3.65 -2.97 -37.49
C THR A 39 -2.84 -2.15 -36.51
N THR A 40 -2.11 -1.16 -37.01
CA THR A 40 -1.51 -0.08 -36.22
C THR A 40 -2.60 0.70 -35.50
N VAL A 41 -2.65 0.61 -34.17
CA VAL A 41 -3.45 1.51 -33.32
C VAL A 41 -2.56 2.67 -32.92
N ALA A 42 -2.89 3.86 -33.45
CA ALA A 42 -2.24 5.12 -33.11
C ALA A 42 -2.56 5.50 -31.66
N ILE A 43 -1.52 5.79 -30.88
CA ILE A 43 -1.64 6.43 -29.57
C ILE A 43 -1.82 7.93 -29.82
N GLU A 44 -3.01 8.44 -29.55
CA GLU A 44 -3.34 9.86 -29.70
C GLU A 44 -2.66 10.64 -28.57
N LYS A 45 -1.69 11.49 -28.94
CA LYS A 45 -1.01 12.42 -28.03
C LYS A 45 -1.99 13.53 -27.64
N VAL A 46 -2.31 13.61 -26.36
CA VAL A 46 -3.06 14.75 -25.81
C VAL A 46 -2.13 15.97 -25.76
N ALA A 47 -2.43 16.99 -26.56
CA ALA A 47 -1.75 18.28 -26.55
C ALA A 47 -2.19 19.12 -25.32
N PRO A 48 -1.32 19.98 -24.77
CA PRO A 48 -1.66 20.85 -23.64
C PRO A 48 -2.59 21.99 -24.08
N PRO A 49 -3.49 22.48 -23.22
CA PRO A 49 -4.37 23.60 -23.57
C PRO A 49 -3.60 24.92 -23.47
N THR A 50 -3.31 25.52 -24.63
CA THR A 50 -3.06 26.96 -24.79
C THR A 50 -4.36 27.69 -25.07
N THR A 51 -4.74 28.64 -24.21
CA THR A 51 -4.95 30.05 -24.57
C THR A 51 -5.26 30.87 -23.31
N ALA A 52 -4.45 31.90 -23.09
CA ALA A 52 -4.77 33.03 -22.24
C ALA A 52 -5.79 33.93 -22.97
N GLU A 53 -6.74 34.49 -22.24
CA GLU A 53 -7.52 35.64 -22.71
C GLU A 53 -7.49 36.79 -21.69
N PRO A 54 -7.64 38.04 -22.16
CA PRO A 54 -7.06 39.23 -21.54
C PRO A 54 -7.96 39.88 -20.48
N GLY A 55 -7.31 40.61 -19.57
CA GLY A 55 -7.92 41.27 -18.43
C GLY A 55 -8.98 42.30 -18.77
N VAL A 56 -10.06 42.28 -17.98
CA VAL A 56 -11.05 43.35 -17.89
C VAL A 56 -10.94 43.95 -16.49
N SER A 57 -10.50 45.21 -16.42
CA SER A 57 -10.52 46.04 -15.23
C SER A 57 -11.96 46.47 -14.90
N ILE A 58 -12.44 46.14 -13.71
CA ILE A 58 -13.65 46.76 -13.14
C ILE A 58 -13.34 47.16 -11.69
N ASN A 59 -13.25 48.46 -11.44
CA ASN A 59 -13.30 49.07 -10.11
C ASN A 59 -14.71 48.91 -9.54
N GLY A 60 -14.84 48.49 -8.27
CA GLY A 60 -16.14 48.52 -7.59
C GLY A 60 -16.16 47.83 -6.22
N ASP A 61 -16.02 48.65 -5.18
CA ASP A 61 -16.54 48.54 -3.82
C ASP A 61 -16.36 47.26 -2.96
N ASN A 62 -15.55 47.46 -1.92
CA ASN A 62 -15.55 46.76 -0.63
C ASN A 62 -16.95 46.77 0.00
N ARG A 63 -17.48 45.58 0.32
CA ARG A 63 -18.07 45.24 1.63
C ARG A 63 -18.44 43.75 1.72
N ASP A 64 -18.08 43.16 2.85
CA ASP A 64 -18.53 41.88 3.42
C ASP A 64 -18.12 40.58 2.70
N SER A 65 -16.84 40.22 2.84
CA SER A 65 -16.39 38.82 2.81
C SER A 65 -16.30 38.28 4.25
N PRO A 66 -16.78 37.06 4.55
CA PRO A 66 -16.60 36.45 5.86
C PRO A 66 -15.09 36.26 6.13
N PRO A 67 -14.64 36.26 7.41
CA PRO A 67 -13.23 36.15 7.71
C PRO A 67 -12.67 34.86 7.12
N SER A 68 -11.64 34.99 6.28
CA SER A 68 -10.86 33.87 5.79
C SER A 68 -10.28 33.14 7.00
N VAL A 69 -10.70 31.89 7.20
CA VAL A 69 -10.07 31.00 8.16
C VAL A 69 -8.60 30.88 7.74
N ILE A 70 -7.69 31.47 8.51
CA ILE A 70 -6.26 31.34 8.29
C ILE A 70 -5.93 29.86 8.53
N GLN A 71 -5.79 29.11 7.44
CA GLN A 71 -5.34 27.72 7.50
C GLN A 71 -3.89 27.76 7.99
N SER A 72 -3.62 27.18 9.17
CA SER A 72 -2.24 27.06 9.68
C SER A 72 -1.40 26.26 8.70
N SER A 73 -0.11 26.59 8.55
CA SER A 73 0.79 25.87 7.65
C SER A 73 0.87 24.39 8.05
N PHE A 74 1.14 23.49 7.10
CA PHE A 74 1.26 22.08 7.46
C PHE A 74 2.42 21.80 8.44
N ALA A 75 3.48 22.60 8.40
CA ALA A 75 4.54 22.56 9.41
C ALA A 75 4.02 22.82 10.83
N ASP A 76 3.05 23.72 10.99
CA ASP A 76 2.39 23.95 12.29
C ASP A 76 1.57 22.74 12.73
N VAL A 77 0.96 22.02 11.78
CA VAL A 77 0.21 20.78 12.06
C VAL A 77 1.16 19.70 12.57
N LEU A 78 2.29 19.47 11.90
CA LEU A 78 3.31 18.51 12.33
C LEU A 78 3.85 18.84 13.73
N LYS A 79 4.11 20.12 13.99
CA LYS A 79 4.56 20.58 15.31
C LYS A 79 3.51 20.36 16.40
N LYS A 80 2.24 20.66 16.13
CA LYS A 80 1.14 20.37 17.07
C LYS A 80 1.02 18.87 17.38
N MET A 81 1.21 18.01 16.38
CA MET A 81 1.23 16.55 16.58
C MET A 81 2.46 16.07 17.38
N MET A 82 3.54 16.85 17.43
CA MET A 82 4.71 16.58 18.28
C MET A 82 4.42 16.95 19.74
N ASP A 83 3.76 18.09 19.97
CA ASP A 83 3.49 18.64 21.30
C ASP A 83 2.40 17.87 22.08
N SER A 84 1.58 17.05 21.42
CA SER A 84 0.51 16.25 22.05
C SER A 84 0.98 14.97 22.77
N ASP A 85 2.21 14.95 23.32
CA ASP A 85 2.85 13.81 24.00
C ASP A 85 2.98 12.50 23.19
N LEU A 86 2.79 12.58 21.87
CA LEU A 86 3.04 11.51 20.90
C LEU A 86 4.31 11.86 20.12
N ARG A 87 5.45 11.92 20.82
CA ARG A 87 6.73 11.94 20.11
C ARG A 87 6.74 10.75 19.15
N PRO A 88 7.15 10.91 17.87
CA PRO A 88 7.64 9.78 17.11
C PRO A 88 8.60 9.05 18.05
N GLN A 89 8.46 7.74 18.22
CA GLN A 89 9.47 6.99 18.96
C GLN A 89 10.77 7.02 18.15
N SER A 90 11.51 8.11 18.22
CA SER A 90 12.77 8.25 17.49
C SER A 90 13.87 7.55 18.26
N SER A 91 13.99 6.24 17.99
CA SER A 91 15.22 5.48 17.75
C SER A 91 14.88 3.97 17.68
N MET A 92 14.38 3.52 16.51
CA MET A 92 14.17 2.12 16.08
C MET A 92 13.09 1.30 16.83
N GLY A 93 11.89 1.88 16.99
CA GLY A 93 10.67 1.19 17.46
C GLY A 93 9.64 0.91 16.37
N TRP A 94 10.04 0.79 15.09
CA TRP A 94 9.11 0.46 14.00
C TRP A 94 8.43 -0.91 14.15
N PRO A 95 9.11 -1.96 14.63
CA PRO A 95 8.50 -3.28 14.74
C PRO A 95 7.22 -3.31 15.57
N ARG A 96 6.36 -4.27 15.29
CA ARG A 96 5.24 -4.60 16.18
C ARG A 96 5.77 -5.05 17.54
N LYS A 97 5.03 -4.77 18.60
CA LYS A 97 5.31 -5.35 19.92
C LYS A 97 5.32 -6.87 19.79
N GLY A 98 6.33 -7.55 20.35
CA GLY A 98 6.44 -9.01 20.26
C GLY A 98 5.19 -9.73 20.81
N PRO A 99 4.78 -10.85 20.19
CA PRO A 99 3.61 -11.59 20.64
C PRO A 99 3.85 -12.19 22.03
N PRO A 100 2.83 -12.22 22.91
CA PRO A 100 2.92 -13.04 24.10
C PRO A 100 3.07 -14.51 23.71
N PRO A 101 3.63 -15.37 24.58
CA PRO A 101 3.59 -16.81 24.38
C PRO A 101 2.14 -17.27 24.18
N LEU A 102 1.87 -18.01 23.10
CA LEU A 102 0.54 -18.57 22.86
C LEU A 102 0.23 -19.67 23.89
N ASP A 103 -0.84 -19.50 24.66
CA ASP A 103 -1.42 -20.53 25.52
C ASP A 103 -2.29 -21.48 24.68
N LYS A 104 -1.79 -22.70 24.51
CA LYS A 104 -2.42 -23.74 23.69
C LYS A 104 -3.75 -24.28 24.23
N SER A 105 -4.16 -23.87 25.44
CA SER A 105 -5.39 -24.32 26.09
C SER A 105 -6.55 -23.31 25.96
N VAL A 106 -6.27 -22.04 25.68
CA VAL A 106 -7.27 -20.96 25.69
C VAL A 106 -7.17 -19.97 24.53
N ASP A 107 -6.03 -19.89 23.84
CA ASP A 107 -5.82 -18.82 22.86
C ASP A 107 -6.60 -19.08 21.57
N LEU A 108 -7.50 -18.14 21.27
CA LEU A 108 -8.21 -18.03 20.01
C LEU A 108 -7.41 -17.08 19.12
N ILE A 109 -6.94 -17.58 17.99
CA ILE A 109 -6.17 -16.75 17.07
C ILE A 109 -7.10 -16.20 16.01
N PHE A 110 -7.04 -14.89 15.83
CA PHE A 110 -7.92 -14.11 14.99
C PHE A 110 -7.19 -13.56 13.77
N PHE A 111 -7.90 -13.45 12.65
CA PHE A 111 -7.30 -13.23 11.34
C PHE A 111 -8.11 -12.24 10.51
N GLN A 112 -7.45 -11.59 9.55
CA GLN A 112 -8.07 -10.76 8.54
C GLN A 112 -7.49 -11.19 7.21
N THR A 113 -8.31 -11.94 6.49
CA THR A 113 -7.83 -12.83 5.44
C THR A 113 -7.51 -12.04 4.18
N GLU A 114 -6.24 -12.03 3.82
CA GLU A 114 -5.86 -12.19 2.42
C GLU A 114 -5.47 -13.66 2.26
N LEU A 115 -6.22 -14.37 1.45
CA LEU A 115 -5.94 -15.76 1.10
C LEU A 115 -5.13 -15.81 -0.19
N ILE A 116 -3.99 -16.52 -0.14
CA ILE A 116 -3.15 -16.80 -1.29
C ILE A 116 -3.16 -18.32 -1.47
N GLY A 117 -3.84 -18.81 -2.52
CA GLY A 117 -3.83 -20.24 -2.88
C GLY A 117 -2.66 -20.60 -3.80
N ASN A 118 -2.28 -21.89 -3.86
CA ASN A 118 -1.37 -22.62 -4.79
C ASN A 118 -0.06 -21.98 -5.31
N GLU A 119 0.27 -20.75 -4.92
CA GLU A 119 1.44 -19.99 -5.40
C GLU A 119 2.49 -19.81 -4.30
N LEU A 120 2.42 -20.59 -3.22
CA LEU A 120 3.48 -20.65 -2.22
C LEU A 120 4.58 -21.59 -2.75
N PRO A 121 5.72 -21.08 -3.26
CA PRO A 121 6.82 -21.95 -3.62
C PRO A 121 7.31 -22.71 -2.39
N ASP A 122 7.41 -24.03 -2.50
CA ASP A 122 8.16 -24.87 -1.58
C ASP A 122 7.60 -24.97 -0.14
N VAL A 123 6.26 -24.99 -0.04
CA VAL A 123 5.54 -25.13 1.24
C VAL A 123 4.63 -26.35 1.19
N ASP A 124 4.69 -27.22 2.21
CA ASP A 124 3.71 -28.28 2.48
C ASP A 124 2.38 -27.68 2.97
N ALA A 125 1.75 -26.84 2.13
CA ALA A 125 0.49 -26.14 2.35
C ALA A 125 -0.16 -25.76 1.01
N ASP A 126 -1.48 -25.85 0.97
CA ASP A 126 -2.28 -25.56 -0.23
C ASP A 126 -2.63 -24.06 -0.34
N ALA A 127 -2.65 -23.36 0.79
CA ALA A 127 -2.90 -21.93 0.86
C ALA A 127 -2.21 -21.25 2.07
N ALA A 128 -2.06 -19.93 2.01
CA ALA A 128 -1.71 -19.09 3.14
C ALA A 128 -2.82 -18.08 3.44
N MET A 129 -3.02 -17.81 4.72
CA MET A 129 -3.93 -16.80 5.23
C MET A 129 -3.16 -15.84 6.14
N PHE A 130 -3.24 -14.54 5.85
CA PHE A 130 -2.63 -13.50 6.66
C PHE A 130 -3.65 -12.88 7.62
N GLY A 131 -3.16 -12.16 8.63
CA GLY A 131 -4.04 -11.46 9.55
C GLY A 131 -3.30 -10.80 10.71
N VAL A 132 -4.10 -10.26 11.62
CA VAL A 132 -3.64 -9.59 12.84
C VAL A 132 -4.48 -10.08 14.02
N THR A 133 -3.82 -10.44 15.13
CA THR A 133 -4.53 -10.79 16.36
C THR A 133 -5.17 -9.56 17.00
N LYS A 134 -6.07 -9.78 17.98
CA LYS A 134 -6.69 -8.67 18.74
C LYS A 134 -5.66 -7.74 19.40
N ASP A 135 -4.50 -8.27 19.78
CA ASP A 135 -3.41 -7.52 20.40
C ASP A 135 -2.45 -6.86 19.39
N GLY A 136 -2.73 -6.96 18.08
CA GLY A 136 -1.94 -6.32 17.04
C GLY A 136 -0.75 -7.14 16.53
N ASN A 137 -0.70 -8.45 16.78
CA ASN A 137 0.40 -9.29 16.28
C ASN A 137 0.13 -9.78 14.86
N SER A 138 1.11 -9.67 13.97
CA SER A 138 0.96 -10.18 12.60
C SER A 138 1.17 -11.68 12.54
N ILE A 139 0.37 -12.33 11.69
CA ILE A 139 0.34 -13.78 11.62
C ILE A 139 0.14 -14.28 10.18
N CYS A 140 0.81 -15.39 9.89
CA CYS A 140 0.64 -16.17 8.67
C CYS A 140 0.22 -17.59 9.06
N ILE A 141 -0.91 -18.06 8.54
CA ILE A 141 -1.32 -19.45 8.68
C ILE A 141 -1.16 -20.16 7.35
N ARG A 142 -0.45 -21.27 7.38
CA ARG A 142 -0.38 -22.25 6.31
C ARG A 142 -1.52 -23.23 6.46
N ILE A 143 -2.37 -23.30 5.45
CA ILE A 143 -3.53 -24.16 5.42
C ILE A 143 -3.16 -25.44 4.68
N LYS A 144 -3.32 -26.58 5.37
CA LYS A 144 -3.11 -27.91 4.80
C LYS A 144 -4.42 -28.56 4.40
N ARG A 145 -4.34 -29.44 3.40
CA ARG A 145 -5.45 -30.22 2.84
C ARG A 145 -6.63 -29.35 2.44
N CYS A 146 -6.34 -28.20 1.84
CA CYS A 146 -7.35 -27.38 1.18
C CYS A 146 -7.64 -28.03 -0.18
N THR A 147 -8.72 -28.82 -0.25
CA THR A 147 -9.11 -29.55 -1.47
C THR A 147 -9.78 -28.65 -2.52
N THR A 148 -9.64 -27.34 -2.39
CA THR A 148 -10.49 -26.34 -3.02
C THR A 148 -9.60 -25.32 -3.73
N SER A 149 -9.87 -25.05 -5.01
CA SER A 149 -9.10 -24.07 -5.79
C SER A 149 -9.27 -22.65 -5.23
N ARG A 150 -8.34 -21.72 -5.49
CA ARG A 150 -8.40 -20.32 -5.00
C ARG A 150 -9.76 -19.65 -5.23
N SER A 151 -10.36 -19.86 -6.41
CA SER A 151 -11.69 -19.37 -6.77
C SER A 151 -12.80 -20.02 -5.94
N GLU A 152 -12.73 -21.34 -5.73
CA GLU A 152 -13.69 -22.07 -4.90
C GLU A 152 -13.48 -21.78 -3.40
N ILE A 153 -12.28 -21.39 -2.95
CA ILE A 153 -12.09 -20.92 -1.58
C ILE A 153 -12.91 -19.64 -1.40
N THR A 154 -12.88 -18.70 -2.33
CA THR A 154 -13.70 -17.50 -2.22
C THR A 154 -15.20 -17.73 -2.45
N SER A 155 -15.61 -18.58 -3.40
CA SER A 155 -17.04 -18.77 -3.73
C SER A 155 -17.75 -19.82 -2.90
N ASP A 156 -17.03 -20.83 -2.37
CA ASP A 156 -17.63 -22.00 -1.70
C ASP A 156 -17.15 -22.21 -0.25
N THR A 157 -16.05 -21.58 0.20
CA THR A 157 -15.52 -21.87 1.55
C THR A 157 -15.97 -20.96 2.68
N LYS A 158 -16.83 -19.97 2.41
CA LYS A 158 -17.48 -19.16 3.45
C LYS A 158 -16.55 -18.26 4.28
N ILE A 159 -15.30 -18.00 3.88
CA ILE A 159 -14.42 -17.00 4.56
C ILE A 159 -14.34 -15.70 3.74
N PRO A 160 -15.31 -14.77 3.89
CA PRO A 160 -15.17 -13.42 3.36
C PRO A 160 -13.88 -12.74 3.83
N GLY A 161 -13.37 -11.81 3.04
CA GLY A 161 -12.34 -10.88 3.51
C GLY A 161 -12.80 -10.18 4.80
N MET A 162 -11.86 -9.85 5.67
CA MET A 162 -12.16 -9.20 6.97
C MET A 162 -12.99 -10.07 7.95
N SER A 163 -12.94 -11.40 7.83
CA SER A 163 -13.64 -12.31 8.75
C SER A 163 -12.80 -12.66 9.97
N TRP A 164 -13.42 -12.63 11.16
CA TRP A 164 -12.82 -13.20 12.36
C TRP A 164 -12.82 -14.73 12.26
N VAL A 165 -11.63 -15.32 12.28
CA VAL A 165 -11.43 -16.77 12.32
C VAL A 165 -10.96 -17.17 13.73
N LYS A 166 -11.29 -18.38 14.14
CA LYS A 166 -10.89 -19.03 15.38
C LYS A 166 -10.27 -20.37 15.05
N ILE A 167 -9.17 -20.70 15.71
CA ILE A 167 -8.51 -22.00 15.56
C ILE A 167 -8.25 -22.56 16.96
N PRO A 168 -8.70 -23.79 17.27
CA PRO A 168 -8.37 -24.44 18.53
C PRO A 168 -6.86 -24.66 18.64
N ALA A 169 -6.24 -24.19 19.72
CA ALA A 169 -4.78 -24.23 19.80
C ALA A 169 -4.17 -25.64 19.94
N THR A 170 -4.99 -26.66 20.23
CA THR A 170 -4.61 -28.08 20.12
C THR A 170 -4.44 -28.57 18.67
N LYS A 171 -4.98 -27.84 17.70
CA LYS A 171 -4.92 -28.14 16.25
C LYS A 171 -3.87 -27.33 15.50
N ILE A 172 -3.07 -26.52 16.22
CA ILE A 172 -2.10 -25.60 15.65
C ILE A 172 -0.69 -26.18 15.74
N ALA A 173 0.01 -26.20 14.60
CA ALA A 173 1.44 -26.44 14.55
C ALA A 173 2.20 -25.12 14.39
N HIS A 174 3.21 -24.86 15.22
CA HIS A 174 4.07 -23.69 15.08
C HIS A 174 5.18 -23.95 14.07
N ILE A 175 5.47 -22.96 13.23
CA ILE A 175 6.56 -22.99 12.26
C ILE A 175 7.66 -22.07 12.75
N SER A 176 8.87 -22.60 12.85
CA SER A 176 10.01 -21.87 13.42
C SER A 176 11.30 -22.17 12.66
N GLY A 177 12.34 -21.37 12.90
CA GLY A 177 13.64 -21.57 12.27
C GLY A 177 13.62 -21.41 10.75
N LEU A 178 14.32 -22.31 10.06
CA LEU A 178 14.55 -22.26 8.60
C LEU A 178 13.30 -22.60 7.77
N ASP A 179 12.29 -23.19 8.39
CA ASP A 179 11.04 -23.54 7.71
C ASP A 179 10.14 -22.33 7.48
N ARG A 180 10.44 -21.18 8.12
CA ARG A 180 9.65 -19.96 8.03
C ARG A 180 9.75 -19.27 6.67
N ARG A 181 8.61 -18.97 6.06
CA ARG A 181 8.49 -18.35 4.73
C ARG A 181 7.80 -16.99 4.76
N SER A 182 7.28 -16.56 5.92
CA SER A 182 6.72 -15.21 6.08
C SER A 182 7.52 -14.32 7.03
N HIS A 183 7.36 -13.01 6.89
CA HIS A 183 7.86 -11.97 7.78
C HIS A 183 6.97 -11.73 9.01
N CYS A 184 5.80 -12.36 9.10
CA CYS A 184 4.88 -12.21 10.24
C CYS A 184 5.53 -12.56 11.59
N GLN A 185 5.01 -12.04 12.70
CA GLN A 185 5.55 -12.41 14.01
C GLN A 185 5.26 -13.88 14.35
N LEU A 186 4.09 -14.36 13.93
CA LEU A 186 3.66 -15.74 14.11
C LEU A 186 3.50 -16.43 12.75
N GLU A 187 4.00 -17.66 12.65
CA GLU A 187 3.81 -18.50 11.47
C GLU A 187 3.35 -19.88 11.93
N LEU A 188 2.17 -20.27 11.48
CA LEU A 188 1.44 -21.45 11.97
C LEU A 188 1.03 -22.34 10.81
N ALA A 189 0.74 -23.61 11.10
CA ALA A 189 0.05 -24.52 10.19
C ALA A 189 -1.21 -25.09 10.85
N VAL A 190 -2.27 -25.20 10.06
CA VAL A 190 -3.57 -25.75 10.47
C VAL A 190 -4.16 -26.59 9.34
N GLU A 191 -4.98 -27.56 9.70
CA GLU A 191 -5.83 -28.25 8.74
C GLU A 191 -7.04 -27.40 8.37
N TRP A 192 -7.40 -27.38 7.09
CA TRP A 192 -8.58 -26.65 6.61
C TRP A 192 -9.84 -26.90 7.45
N ALA A 193 -10.09 -28.16 7.83
CA ALA A 193 -11.27 -28.57 8.60
C ALA A 193 -11.31 -28.07 10.05
N ASP A 194 -10.18 -27.57 10.59
CA ASP A 194 -10.07 -27.09 11.98
C ASP A 194 -10.19 -25.55 12.08
N ILE A 195 -10.50 -24.87 10.97
CA ILE A 195 -10.73 -23.42 10.90
C ILE A 195 -12.21 -23.14 11.20
N GLU A 196 -12.48 -22.41 12.29
CA GLU A 196 -13.82 -21.95 12.66
C GLU A 196 -13.99 -20.47 12.27
N ILE A 197 -15.10 -20.12 11.62
CA ILE A 197 -15.37 -18.75 11.19
C ILE A 197 -16.40 -18.17 12.16
N GLN A 198 -16.15 -16.98 12.70
CA GLN A 198 -17.15 -16.30 13.50
C GLN A 198 -18.19 -15.63 12.61
N PRO A 199 -19.49 -15.77 12.93
CA PRO A 199 -20.55 -15.02 12.25
C PRO A 199 -20.27 -13.52 12.26
N PHE A 200 -20.57 -12.84 11.16
CA PHE A 200 -20.29 -11.41 11.02
C PHE A 200 -21.15 -10.56 11.97
N GLU A 201 -22.37 -10.97 12.28
CA GLU A 201 -23.25 -10.24 13.22
C GLU A 201 -22.71 -10.22 14.65
N ASP A 202 -21.93 -11.24 15.02
CA ASP A 202 -21.33 -11.40 16.35
C ASP A 202 -19.85 -10.95 16.39
N ALA A 203 -19.34 -10.43 15.27
CA ALA A 203 -17.93 -10.11 15.10
C ALA A 203 -17.50 -8.90 15.93
N ALA A 204 -16.30 -8.98 16.51
CA ALA A 204 -15.67 -7.84 17.16
C ALA A 204 -15.31 -6.74 16.12
N PRO A 205 -15.14 -5.48 16.55
CA PRO A 205 -14.58 -4.43 15.69
C PRO A 205 -13.22 -4.87 15.13
N PRO A 206 -12.80 -4.37 13.95
CA PRO A 206 -11.52 -4.73 13.35
C PRO A 206 -10.33 -4.65 14.32
N PRO A 207 -9.32 -5.54 14.20
CA PRO A 207 -8.14 -5.48 15.04
C PRO A 207 -7.36 -4.18 14.80
N PRO A 208 -6.38 -3.82 15.66
CA PRO A 208 -5.60 -2.60 15.51
C PRO A 208 -4.63 -2.69 14.31
N LEU A 209 -5.18 -2.53 13.10
CA LEU A 209 -4.44 -2.60 11.85
C LEU A 209 -3.46 -1.43 11.74
N ARG A 210 -2.23 -1.72 11.36
CA ARG A 210 -1.27 -0.68 10.95
C ARG A 210 -1.59 -0.25 9.53
N ILE A 211 -1.86 1.03 9.35
CA ILE A 211 -2.14 1.63 8.05
C ILE A 211 -0.93 2.45 7.64
N LEU A 212 -0.34 2.16 6.49
CA LEU A 212 0.72 2.95 5.88
C LEU A 212 0.11 3.81 4.77
N SER A 213 0.11 5.12 4.95
CA SER A 213 -0.08 6.09 3.87
C SER A 213 1.29 6.50 3.35
N PHE A 214 1.49 6.49 2.03
CA PHE A 214 2.74 6.95 1.41
C PHE A 214 2.50 7.72 0.11
N ASP A 215 3.51 8.51 -0.28
CA ASP A 215 3.56 9.32 -1.49
C ASP A 215 5.04 9.48 -1.93
N ILE A 216 5.31 9.58 -3.23
CA ILE A 216 6.66 9.74 -3.77
C ILE A 216 6.84 11.04 -4.57
N GLU A 217 8.04 11.58 -4.54
CA GLU A 217 8.48 12.65 -5.43
C GLU A 217 9.58 12.16 -6.37
N CYS A 218 9.46 12.54 -7.65
CA CYS A 218 10.41 12.18 -8.70
C CYS A 218 11.03 13.43 -9.33
N LEU A 219 12.32 13.38 -9.65
CA LEU A 219 13.01 14.46 -10.35
C LEU A 219 12.90 14.30 -11.87
N GLY A 220 11.76 14.69 -12.43
CA GLY A 220 11.52 14.66 -13.87
C GLY A 220 12.34 15.69 -14.67
N ARG A 221 12.64 15.37 -15.92
CA ARG A 221 13.11 16.34 -16.95
C ARG A 221 12.04 17.41 -17.22
N GLU A 222 12.47 18.59 -17.66
CA GLU A 222 11.56 19.71 -17.90
C GLU A 222 10.49 19.35 -18.94
N ASP A 223 9.23 19.65 -18.62
CA ASP A 223 8.03 19.41 -19.44
C ASP A 223 7.82 17.97 -19.91
N ILE A 224 8.49 17.00 -19.28
CA ILE A 224 8.37 15.57 -19.58
C ILE A 224 7.84 14.87 -18.32
N PHE A 225 6.82 14.03 -18.50
CA PHE A 225 6.33 13.19 -17.41
C PHE A 225 7.44 12.23 -16.96
N PRO A 226 7.67 12.04 -15.65
CA PRO A 226 8.78 11.22 -15.17
C PRO A 226 8.77 9.80 -15.76
N GLU A 227 9.94 9.33 -16.19
CA GLU A 227 10.17 7.98 -16.71
C GLU A 227 11.10 7.22 -15.75
N PRO A 228 10.71 6.05 -15.23
CA PRO A 228 11.45 5.36 -14.16
C PRO A 228 12.86 4.91 -14.60
N GLU A 229 13.12 4.74 -15.89
CA GLU A 229 14.44 4.35 -16.40
C GLU A 229 15.50 5.45 -16.20
N VAL A 230 15.10 6.72 -16.09
CA VAL A 230 16.03 7.86 -16.13
C VAL A 230 15.79 8.92 -15.06
N ASP A 231 14.54 9.15 -14.67
CA ASP A 231 14.18 10.17 -13.70
C ASP A 231 14.18 9.54 -12.28
N PRO A 232 14.96 10.07 -11.31
CA PRO A 232 15.13 9.42 -10.01
C PRO A 232 13.97 9.73 -9.05
N VAL A 233 13.67 8.77 -8.16
CA VAL A 233 12.89 8.99 -6.95
C VAL A 233 13.76 9.76 -5.96
N ILE A 234 13.26 10.89 -5.49
CA ILE A 234 14.01 11.82 -4.64
C ILE A 234 13.45 11.93 -3.23
N GLN A 235 12.16 11.68 -3.02
CA GLN A 235 11.58 11.64 -1.69
C GLN A 235 10.48 10.58 -1.59
N ILE A 236 10.34 9.95 -0.43
CA ILE A 236 9.22 9.07 -0.10
C ILE A 236 8.69 9.42 1.28
N GLY A 237 7.50 10.01 1.33
CA GLY A 237 6.82 10.38 2.56
C GLY A 237 6.02 9.20 3.11
N ASN A 238 6.06 9.00 4.43
CA ASN A 238 5.34 7.90 5.09
C ASN A 238 4.64 8.37 6.36
N MET A 239 3.40 7.90 6.52
CA MET A 239 2.64 8.03 7.75
C MET A 239 2.04 6.70 8.14
N VAL A 240 2.30 6.27 9.38
CA VAL A 240 1.74 5.03 9.92
C VAL A 240 0.78 5.36 11.05
N SER A 241 -0.46 4.91 10.91
CA SER A 241 -1.52 5.03 11.91
C SER A 241 -2.02 3.65 12.33
N ILE A 242 -2.84 3.62 13.38
CA ILE A 242 -3.56 2.42 13.81
C ILE A 242 -5.04 2.65 13.53
N LEU A 243 -5.70 1.72 12.84
CA LEU A 243 -7.13 1.80 12.52
C LEU A 243 -7.95 2.01 13.80
N GLY A 244 -8.84 3.01 13.77
CA GLY A 244 -9.72 3.36 14.89
C GLY A 244 -9.02 4.07 16.06
N SER A 245 -7.69 4.28 16.01
CA SER A 245 -7.00 5.05 17.03
C SER A 245 -7.34 6.54 16.90
N PRO A 246 -7.70 7.23 18.01
CA PRO A 246 -7.91 8.67 17.99
C PRO A 246 -6.60 9.47 17.90
N THR A 247 -5.45 8.79 17.98
CA THR A 247 -4.13 9.42 17.93
C THR A 247 -3.72 9.71 16.48
N PRO A 248 -3.05 10.84 16.20
CA PRO A 248 -2.40 11.06 14.91
C PRO A 248 -1.39 9.94 14.57
N PRO A 249 -0.94 9.86 13.30
CA PRO A 249 0.07 8.90 12.87
C PRO A 249 1.28 8.85 13.82
N PHE A 250 1.58 7.66 14.33
CA PHE A 250 2.63 7.44 15.33
C PHE A 250 4.02 7.35 14.68
N ILE A 251 4.08 7.01 13.38
CA ILE A 251 5.28 7.18 12.54
C ILE A 251 4.96 8.27 11.51
N ARG A 252 5.88 9.23 11.41
CA ARG A 252 5.88 10.31 10.42
C ARG A 252 7.33 10.45 9.97
N ASN A 253 7.66 10.00 8.78
CA ASN A 253 9.03 10.10 8.28
C ASN A 253 9.07 10.44 6.80
N ILE A 254 10.22 10.94 6.37
CA ILE A 254 10.51 11.26 4.98
C ILE A 254 11.88 10.67 4.64
N PHE A 255 11.92 9.84 3.61
CA PHE A 255 13.16 9.33 3.03
C PHE A 255 13.57 10.33 1.95
N THR A 256 14.79 10.86 1.97
CA THR A 256 15.24 11.89 1.02
C THR A 256 16.51 11.48 0.30
N LEU A 257 16.61 11.77 -0.99
CA LEU A 257 17.87 11.76 -1.73
C LEU A 257 18.58 13.10 -1.49
N ASP A 258 19.84 13.01 -1.07
CA ASP A 258 20.64 14.11 -0.51
C ASP A 258 20.13 14.59 0.87
N THR A 259 20.95 15.40 1.53
CA THR A 259 20.75 16.04 2.82
C THR A 259 19.48 16.87 2.87
N CYS A 260 18.66 16.71 3.91
CA CYS A 260 17.47 17.51 4.13
C CYS A 260 17.53 18.10 5.54
N SER A 261 17.15 19.38 5.68
CA SER A 261 17.06 20.02 7.00
C SER A 261 15.99 19.33 7.85
N GLU A 262 16.14 19.37 9.17
CA GLU A 262 15.21 18.73 10.11
C GLU A 262 13.78 19.26 9.97
N ILE A 263 12.78 18.40 10.16
CA ILE A 263 11.36 18.75 10.13
C ILE A 263 10.75 18.47 11.51
N PRO A 264 10.35 19.50 12.27
CA PRO A 264 9.72 19.28 13.57
C PRO A 264 8.50 18.37 13.46
N GLY A 265 8.50 17.26 14.21
CA GLY A 265 7.40 16.29 14.22
C GLY A 265 7.46 15.21 13.14
N ALA A 266 8.53 15.14 12.34
CA ALA A 266 8.78 14.05 11.40
C ALA A 266 10.27 13.64 11.38
N ASP A 267 10.56 12.35 11.26
CA ASP A 267 11.92 11.85 11.13
C ASP A 267 12.42 12.04 9.68
N VAL A 268 13.56 12.71 9.52
CA VAL A 268 14.20 12.92 8.21
C VAL A 268 15.31 11.89 8.03
N ILE A 269 15.19 11.04 7.01
CA ILE A 269 16.12 9.95 6.74
C ILE A 269 16.76 10.19 5.37
N SER A 270 17.95 10.79 5.36
CA SER A 270 18.63 11.19 4.13
C SER A 270 19.64 10.15 3.63
N PHE A 271 19.63 9.92 2.32
CA PHE A 271 20.51 8.98 1.62
C PHE A 271 21.33 9.72 0.57
N ALA A 272 22.62 9.36 0.43
CA ALA A 272 23.47 9.91 -0.63
C ALA A 272 23.22 9.24 -1.99
N ASP A 273 22.60 8.06 -1.99
CA ASP A 273 22.40 7.20 -3.14
C ASP A 273 20.96 6.69 -3.20
N GLU A 274 20.39 6.70 -4.40
CA GLU A 274 18.99 6.35 -4.62
C GLU A 274 18.71 4.85 -4.42
N ALA A 275 19.65 3.97 -4.78
CA ALA A 275 19.47 2.53 -4.57
C ALA A 275 19.37 2.21 -3.07
N ASN A 276 20.18 2.89 -2.23
CA ASN A 276 20.08 2.79 -0.78
C ASN A 276 18.77 3.39 -0.24
N LEU A 277 18.27 4.49 -0.81
CA LEU A 277 16.96 5.05 -0.45
C LEU A 277 15.85 4.03 -0.70
N LEU A 278 15.78 3.48 -1.91
CA LEU A 278 14.77 2.48 -2.30
C LEU A 278 14.88 1.23 -1.42
N GLN A 279 16.08 0.68 -1.24
CA GLN A 279 16.27 -0.50 -0.40
C GLN A 279 15.83 -0.24 1.05
N SER A 280 16.18 0.92 1.60
CA SER A 280 15.84 1.27 2.98
C SER A 280 14.34 1.50 3.14
N TRP A 281 13.64 1.99 2.12
CA TRP A 281 12.18 2.09 2.14
C TRP A 281 11.51 0.69 2.11
N SER A 282 12.01 -0.24 1.29
CA SER A 282 11.55 -1.63 1.29
C SER A 282 11.76 -2.28 2.67
N ASP A 283 12.93 -2.07 3.28
CA ASP A 283 13.24 -2.57 4.62
C ASP A 283 12.32 -1.93 5.69
N PHE A 284 12.02 -0.63 5.57
CA PHE A 284 11.04 0.06 6.42
C PHE A 284 9.64 -0.54 6.31
N VAL A 285 9.15 -0.86 5.11
CA VAL A 285 7.86 -1.54 4.93
C VAL A 285 7.86 -2.90 5.63
N GLN A 286 8.97 -3.65 5.55
CA GLN A 286 9.09 -4.94 6.24
C GLN A 286 9.14 -4.81 7.76
N GLU A 287 9.86 -3.81 8.29
CA GLU A 287 9.97 -3.59 9.74
C GLU A 287 8.69 -3.03 10.36
N VAL A 288 8.05 -2.06 9.72
CA VAL A 288 6.74 -1.53 10.15
C VAL A 288 5.66 -2.58 10.04
N ASP A 289 5.75 -3.46 9.04
CA ASP A 289 4.80 -4.51 8.77
C ASP A 289 3.34 -3.99 8.69
N PRO A 290 3.02 -3.07 7.75
CA PRO A 290 1.66 -2.54 7.60
C PRO A 290 0.68 -3.62 7.13
N ASP A 291 -0.55 -3.52 7.63
CA ASP A 291 -1.66 -4.39 7.23
C ASP A 291 -2.42 -3.85 6.03
N LEU A 292 -2.55 -2.54 5.97
CA LEU A 292 -3.24 -1.83 4.90
C LEU A 292 -2.31 -0.73 4.37
N ILE A 293 -2.08 -0.72 3.06
CA ILE A 293 -1.34 0.34 2.38
C ILE A 293 -2.34 1.21 1.63
N ILE A 294 -2.29 2.51 1.91
CA ILE A 294 -3.13 3.54 1.32
C ILE A 294 -2.26 4.63 0.70
N GLY A 295 -2.90 5.51 -0.05
CA GLY A 295 -2.29 6.66 -0.70
C GLY A 295 -3.25 7.19 -1.77
N TYR A 296 -2.75 8.02 -2.69
CA TYR A 296 -3.57 8.58 -3.75
C TYR A 296 -2.92 8.36 -5.11
N ASN A 297 -3.50 7.47 -5.93
CA ASN A 297 -2.92 6.99 -7.18
C ASN A 297 -1.69 6.07 -7.03
N ILE A 298 -1.54 5.42 -5.86
CA ILE A 298 -0.44 4.49 -5.58
C ILE A 298 -0.41 3.28 -6.53
N THR A 299 -1.56 2.81 -6.98
CA THR A 299 -1.67 1.68 -7.92
C THR A 299 -1.46 2.11 -9.37
N GLY A 300 -1.75 3.37 -9.69
CA GLY A 300 -1.62 3.92 -11.03
C GLY A 300 -0.26 4.60 -11.30
N PHE A 301 0.49 4.97 -10.26
CA PHE A 301 1.78 5.66 -10.41
C PHE A 301 2.84 5.14 -9.45
N ASP A 302 2.67 5.29 -8.13
CA ASP A 302 3.76 5.12 -7.17
C ASP A 302 4.38 3.71 -7.18
N PHE A 303 3.57 2.64 -7.02
CA PHE A 303 4.08 1.27 -7.05
C PHE A 303 4.70 0.88 -8.40
N PRO A 304 4.02 1.09 -9.57
CA PRO A 304 4.63 0.82 -10.87
C PRO A 304 5.97 1.55 -11.05
N TYR A 305 6.03 2.83 -10.65
CA TYR A 305 7.23 3.66 -10.79
C TYR A 305 8.37 3.14 -9.92
N LEU A 306 8.10 2.87 -8.63
CA LEU A 306 9.08 2.35 -7.68
C LEU A 306 9.65 0.99 -8.12
N LEU A 307 8.81 0.05 -8.57
CA LEU A 307 9.25 -1.26 -9.05
C LEU A 307 10.11 -1.14 -10.31
N ALA A 308 9.68 -0.33 -11.28
CA ALA A 308 10.44 -0.09 -12.51
C ALA A 308 11.77 0.61 -12.23
N ARG A 309 11.78 1.61 -11.32
CA ARG A 309 13.00 2.34 -10.94
C ARG A 309 13.99 1.44 -10.21
N ALA A 310 13.52 0.65 -9.25
CA ALA A 310 14.35 -0.32 -8.54
C ALA A 310 14.96 -1.35 -9.50
N LYS A 311 14.20 -1.80 -10.50
CA LYS A 311 14.71 -2.67 -11.56
C LYS A 311 15.78 -1.98 -12.42
N ALA A 312 15.57 -0.73 -12.82
CA ALA A 312 16.54 0.05 -13.60
C ALA A 312 17.87 0.25 -12.84
N LEU A 313 17.80 0.41 -11.51
CA LEU A 313 18.95 0.57 -10.62
C LEU A 313 19.51 -0.75 -10.06
N GLN A 314 18.93 -1.90 -10.43
CA GLN A 314 19.34 -3.23 -9.95
C GLN A 314 19.25 -3.40 -8.41
N VAL A 315 18.24 -2.79 -7.78
CA VAL A 315 17.95 -2.97 -6.35
C VAL A 315 17.20 -4.28 -6.12
N LEU A 316 17.95 -5.39 -6.12
CA LEU A 316 17.41 -6.75 -6.24
C LEU A 316 16.41 -7.16 -5.14
N ARG A 317 16.52 -6.58 -3.95
CA ARG A 317 15.65 -6.89 -2.81
C ARG A 317 14.43 -5.95 -2.69
N PHE A 318 14.39 -4.87 -3.46
CA PHE A 318 13.27 -3.93 -3.42
C PHE A 318 11.90 -4.58 -3.68
N PRO A 319 11.73 -5.44 -4.71
CA PRO A 319 10.41 -5.90 -5.10
C PRO A 319 9.86 -6.99 -4.17
N PHE A 320 10.41 -7.22 -2.98
CA PHE A 320 9.85 -8.15 -1.99
C PHE A 320 9.06 -7.36 -0.93
N LEU A 321 7.95 -6.73 -1.34
CA LEU A 321 7.17 -5.83 -0.48
C LEU A 321 6.05 -6.56 0.30
N GLY A 322 5.64 -7.76 -0.14
CA GLY A 322 4.69 -8.61 0.57
C GLY A 322 5.23 -9.16 1.90
N ARG A 323 4.42 -9.97 2.58
CA ARG A 323 4.81 -10.69 3.80
C ARG A 323 5.46 -12.04 3.53
N LEU A 324 5.42 -12.54 2.30
CA LEU A 324 6.12 -13.77 1.89
C LEU A 324 7.55 -13.42 1.46
N LYS A 325 8.54 -14.09 2.05
CA LYS A 325 9.98 -13.76 1.90
C LYS A 325 10.52 -13.91 0.49
N GLU A 326 9.96 -14.85 -0.27
CA GLU A 326 10.50 -15.29 -1.57
C GLU A 326 9.51 -15.04 -2.72
N VAL A 327 8.45 -14.27 -2.45
CA VAL A 327 7.49 -13.88 -3.48
C VAL A 327 7.74 -12.43 -3.86
N GLU A 328 8.15 -12.24 -5.11
CA GLU A 328 8.36 -10.93 -5.70
C GLU A 328 7.00 -10.27 -5.98
N THR A 329 6.85 -9.02 -5.53
CA THR A 329 5.82 -8.07 -5.93
C THR A 329 6.02 -7.72 -7.39
N VAL A 330 5.30 -8.43 -8.24
CA VAL A 330 5.27 -8.21 -9.69
C VAL A 330 3.89 -7.71 -10.10
N ARG A 331 3.85 -7.03 -11.24
CA ARG A 331 2.60 -6.75 -11.93
C ARG A 331 1.99 -8.07 -12.41
N GLU A 332 0.81 -8.40 -11.91
CA GLU A 332 0.14 -9.65 -12.29
C GLU A 332 -0.76 -9.49 -13.52
N ARG A 333 -1.64 -8.49 -13.50
CA ARG A 333 -2.65 -8.29 -14.55
C ARG A 333 -2.88 -6.83 -14.84
N THR A 334 -3.37 -6.57 -16.05
CA THR A 334 -3.92 -5.26 -16.42
C THR A 334 -5.43 -5.37 -16.29
N ILE A 335 -6.00 -4.73 -15.27
CA ILE A 335 -7.45 -4.68 -15.08
C ILE A 335 -7.97 -3.60 -16.02
N THR A 336 -8.79 -4.00 -16.99
CA THR A 336 -9.36 -3.09 -17.99
C THR A 336 -10.86 -3.06 -17.82
N TYR A 337 -11.42 -1.87 -17.78
CA TYR A 337 -12.84 -1.66 -17.65
C TYR A 337 -13.30 -0.56 -18.61
N THR A 338 -14.53 -0.69 -19.11
CA THR A 338 -15.12 0.28 -20.03
C THR A 338 -16.43 0.79 -19.43
N ILE A 339 -16.54 2.10 -19.22
CA ILE A 339 -17.84 2.77 -18.98
C ILE A 339 -18.08 3.81 -20.05
N ARG A 340 -19.30 3.78 -20.62
CA ARG A 340 -19.79 4.79 -21.57
C ARG A 340 -18.72 5.13 -22.63
N GLU A 341 -18.22 4.09 -23.29
CA GLU A 341 -17.20 4.17 -24.37
C GLU A 341 -15.78 4.57 -23.93
N HIS A 342 -15.55 4.89 -22.65
CA HIS A 342 -14.20 5.12 -22.12
C HIS A 342 -13.62 3.85 -21.52
N THR A 343 -12.62 3.29 -22.18
CA THR A 343 -11.82 2.18 -21.65
C THR A 343 -10.69 2.72 -20.78
N ARG A 344 -10.55 2.18 -19.58
CA ARG A 344 -9.45 2.48 -18.67
C ARG A 344 -8.83 1.20 -18.19
N SER A 345 -7.51 1.20 -18.12
CA SER A 345 -6.72 0.13 -17.56
C SER A 345 -5.96 0.62 -16.34
N TRP A 346 -5.82 -0.24 -15.34
CA TRP A 346 -4.84 -0.09 -14.28
C TRP A 346 -4.12 -1.41 -14.05
N GLU A 347 -3.03 -1.34 -13.31
CA GLU A 347 -2.16 -2.48 -13.06
C GLU A 347 -2.49 -3.05 -11.69
N ASP A 348 -2.70 -4.36 -11.62
CA ASP A 348 -2.82 -5.07 -10.36
C ASP A 348 -1.41 -5.47 -9.90
N ILE A 349 -1.01 -4.94 -8.75
CA ILE A 349 0.29 -5.19 -8.14
C ILE A 349 -0.01 -5.73 -6.74
N PRO A 350 -0.24 -7.04 -6.57
CA PRO A 350 -0.56 -7.58 -5.27
C PRO A 350 0.66 -7.58 -4.35
N LEU A 351 0.40 -7.31 -3.08
CA LEU A 351 1.39 -7.39 -2.01
C LEU A 351 0.95 -8.51 -1.07
N PRO A 352 1.30 -9.78 -1.36
CA PRO A 352 0.94 -10.95 -0.57
C PRO A 352 0.90 -10.73 0.95
N GLY A 353 -0.29 -10.78 1.54
CA GLY A 353 -0.53 -10.62 2.98
C GLY A 353 -0.72 -9.18 3.45
N ARG A 354 -0.84 -8.22 2.53
CA ARG A 354 -1.10 -6.81 2.80
C ARG A 354 -2.29 -6.34 1.97
N LEU A 355 -3.22 -5.67 2.64
CA LEU A 355 -4.32 -5.02 1.96
C LEU A 355 -3.86 -3.74 1.27
N GLN A 356 -4.56 -3.40 0.19
CA GLN A 356 -4.34 -2.16 -0.55
C GLN A 356 -5.65 -1.42 -0.72
N LEU A 357 -5.61 -0.10 -0.51
CA LEU A 357 -6.74 0.78 -0.78
C LEU A 357 -6.24 2.12 -1.34
N ASP A 358 -6.27 2.24 -2.66
CA ASP A 358 -5.98 3.49 -3.35
C ASP A 358 -7.19 4.44 -3.24
N LEU A 359 -7.02 5.58 -2.55
CA LEU A 359 -8.12 6.51 -2.27
C LEU A 359 -8.63 7.18 -3.55
N MET A 360 -7.80 7.32 -4.60
CA MET A 360 -8.27 7.83 -5.87
C MET A 360 -9.27 6.84 -6.51
N GLN A 361 -8.98 5.55 -6.44
CA GLN A 361 -9.83 4.50 -7.00
C GLN A 361 -11.10 4.30 -6.17
N TYR A 362 -10.98 4.33 -4.83
CA TYR A 362 -12.14 4.32 -3.93
C TYR A 362 -13.09 5.48 -4.22
N ILE A 363 -12.58 6.73 -4.21
CA ILE A 363 -13.41 7.93 -4.42
C ILE A 363 -14.01 7.91 -5.82
N ARG A 364 -13.25 7.55 -6.86
CA ARG A 364 -13.76 7.43 -8.24
C ARG A 364 -15.00 6.55 -8.32
N ARG A 365 -15.01 5.46 -7.55
CA ARG A 365 -16.07 4.46 -7.56
C ARG A 365 -17.25 4.85 -6.68
N GLU A 366 -16.97 5.28 -5.46
CA GLU A 366 -18.00 5.48 -4.44
C GLU A 366 -18.58 6.90 -4.44
N GLU A 367 -17.84 7.87 -4.98
CA GLU A 367 -18.16 9.29 -4.90
C GLU A 367 -18.31 9.90 -6.30
N ASN A 368 -19.44 10.55 -6.56
CA ASN A 368 -19.68 11.22 -7.85
C ASN A 368 -19.00 12.60 -7.90
N GLN A 369 -17.68 12.63 -8.10
CA GLN A 369 -16.88 13.86 -8.15
C GLN A 369 -16.54 14.29 -9.58
N ARG A 370 -16.62 15.60 -9.85
CA ARG A 370 -16.21 16.18 -11.14
C ARG A 370 -14.70 16.15 -11.37
N SER A 371 -13.91 16.30 -10.30
CA SER A 371 -12.45 16.25 -10.33
C SER A 371 -11.96 15.26 -9.28
N LEU A 372 -11.07 14.37 -9.71
CA LEU A 372 -10.39 13.37 -8.89
C LEU A 372 -8.95 13.79 -8.59
N SER A 373 -8.65 15.08 -8.61
CA SER A 373 -7.36 15.56 -8.10
C SER A 373 -7.36 15.55 -6.57
N LEU A 374 -6.25 15.15 -5.96
CA LEU A 374 -6.10 15.14 -4.50
C LEU A 374 -6.48 16.49 -3.88
N ASN A 375 -6.11 17.60 -4.52
CA ASN A 375 -6.47 18.95 -4.06
C ASN A 375 -8.00 19.18 -4.04
N SER A 376 -8.70 18.76 -5.11
CA SER A 376 -10.15 18.95 -5.22
C SER A 376 -10.93 18.11 -4.21
N VAL A 377 -10.54 16.83 -4.05
CA VAL A 377 -11.22 15.93 -3.11
C VAL A 377 -10.89 16.30 -1.66
N SER A 378 -9.66 16.70 -1.35
CA SER A 378 -9.28 17.19 -0.03
C SER A 378 -10.08 18.44 0.35
N LYS A 379 -10.27 19.37 -0.59
CA LYS A 379 -11.11 20.55 -0.36
C LYS A 379 -12.56 20.18 -0.10
N ARG A 380 -13.08 19.19 -0.83
CA ARG A 380 -14.48 18.77 -0.75
C ARG A 380 -14.82 18.04 0.54
N PHE A 381 -13.95 17.12 0.98
CA PHE A 381 -14.22 16.23 2.12
C PHE A 381 -13.60 16.72 3.42
N LEU A 382 -12.44 17.40 3.36
CA LEU A 382 -11.69 17.84 4.54
C LEU A 382 -11.75 19.36 4.74
N GLY A 383 -12.11 20.12 3.71
CA GLY A 383 -11.93 21.59 3.72
C GLY A 383 -10.46 22.03 3.64
N GLU A 384 -9.55 21.09 3.37
CA GLU A 384 -8.10 21.31 3.28
C GLU A 384 -7.63 21.33 1.81
N ARG A 385 -6.41 21.81 1.55
CA ARG A 385 -5.81 21.83 0.21
C ARG A 385 -4.39 21.24 0.26
N LYS A 386 -3.87 20.88 -0.92
CA LYS A 386 -2.43 20.60 -1.09
C LYS A 386 -1.63 21.87 -0.81
N GLU A 387 -0.37 21.70 -0.43
CA GLU A 387 0.59 22.81 -0.46
C GLU A 387 0.85 23.24 -1.91
N ASP A 388 1.11 24.54 -2.13
CA ASP A 388 1.31 25.08 -3.48
C ASP A 388 2.76 24.92 -3.92
N VAL A 389 3.08 23.73 -4.43
CA VAL A 389 4.33 23.44 -5.15
C VAL A 389 3.98 22.93 -6.53
N HIS A 390 4.30 23.73 -7.54
CA HIS A 390 4.15 23.36 -8.93
C HIS A 390 5.29 22.40 -9.34
N PHE A 391 5.02 21.41 -10.20
CA PHE A 391 5.98 20.39 -10.59
C PHE A 391 7.28 20.97 -11.18
N THR A 392 7.20 22.12 -11.88
CA THR A 392 8.39 22.82 -12.42
C THR A 392 9.34 23.33 -11.33
N ALA A 393 8.85 23.53 -10.11
CA ALA A 393 9.68 23.95 -8.98
C ALA A 393 10.46 22.79 -8.34
N ILE A 394 10.03 21.54 -8.52
CA ILE A 394 10.64 20.35 -7.89
C ILE A 394 12.13 20.29 -8.18
N ARG A 395 12.53 20.51 -9.44
CA ARG A 395 13.94 20.50 -9.85
C ARG A 395 14.77 21.53 -9.08
N GLY A 396 14.31 22.78 -9.01
CA GLY A 396 15.01 23.85 -8.29
C GLY A 396 15.05 23.63 -6.78
N LEU A 397 14.01 23.00 -6.21
CA LEU A 397 13.98 22.65 -4.79
C LEU A 397 14.95 21.52 -4.47
N GLN A 398 15.02 20.49 -5.32
CA GLN A 398 15.89 19.34 -5.11
C GLN A 398 17.38 19.68 -5.27
N THR A 399 17.73 20.45 -6.31
CA THR A 399 19.14 20.81 -6.60
C THR A 399 19.67 21.98 -5.77
N GLY A 400 18.83 22.59 -4.94
CA GLY A 400 19.20 23.68 -4.05
C GLY A 400 19.89 23.20 -2.76
N SER A 401 19.52 23.80 -1.64
CA SER A 401 20.08 23.50 -0.32
C SER A 401 19.28 22.43 0.43
N ALA A 402 19.79 22.02 1.60
CA ALA A 402 19.03 21.15 2.51
C ALA A 402 17.68 21.77 2.93
N ASP A 403 17.58 23.10 3.00
CA ASP A 403 16.32 23.82 3.32
C ASP A 403 15.32 23.81 2.16
N THR A 404 15.79 23.88 0.91
CA THR A 404 14.88 23.78 -0.24
C THR A 404 14.34 22.36 -0.40
N ARG A 405 15.16 21.34 -0.09
CA ARG A 405 14.71 19.95 0.01
C ARG A 405 13.77 19.72 1.19
N GLN A 406 13.98 20.40 2.32
CA GLN A 406 13.04 20.39 3.45
C GLN A 406 11.67 20.95 3.04
N ARG A 407 11.62 22.04 2.27
CA ARG A 407 10.35 22.55 1.74
C ARG A 407 9.64 21.53 0.85
N LEU A 408 10.37 20.83 -0.01
CA LEU A 408 9.82 19.74 -0.83
C LEU A 408 9.34 18.57 0.05
N ALA A 409 10.09 18.23 1.11
CA ALA A 409 9.72 17.17 2.05
C ALA A 409 8.44 17.49 2.83
N VAL A 410 8.24 18.75 3.23
CA VAL A 410 6.98 19.18 3.87
C VAL A 410 5.80 19.07 2.90
N TYR A 411 6.02 19.36 1.61
CA TYR A 411 5.02 19.15 0.56
C TYR A 411 4.65 17.65 0.41
N CYS A 412 5.63 16.77 0.24
CA CYS A 412 5.41 15.33 0.12
C CYS A 412 4.74 14.75 1.38
N LEU A 413 5.14 15.19 2.59
CA LEU A 413 4.47 14.78 3.83
C LEU A 413 3.01 15.25 3.89
N LYS A 414 2.66 16.42 3.32
CA LYS A 414 1.25 16.86 3.24
C LYS A 414 0.47 15.93 2.31
N ASP A 415 1.05 15.59 1.18
CA ASP A 415 0.45 14.70 0.19
C ASP A 415 0.33 13.26 0.69
N THR A 416 1.20 12.85 1.61
CA THR A 416 1.06 11.60 2.37
C THR A 416 -0.04 11.67 3.44
N TYR A 417 -0.24 12.83 4.07
CA TYR A 417 -1.21 13.01 5.15
C TYR A 417 -2.66 13.12 4.67
N LEU A 418 -2.88 13.76 3.52
CA LEU A 418 -4.23 13.96 2.99
C LEU A 418 -4.97 12.64 2.70
N PRO A 419 -4.36 11.59 2.13
CA PRO A 419 -4.99 10.28 1.95
C PRO A 419 -5.36 9.61 3.28
N GLN A 420 -4.51 9.69 4.31
CA GLN A 420 -4.85 9.22 5.65
C GLN A 420 -6.11 9.94 6.17
N ARG A 421 -6.16 11.26 6.02
CA ARG A 421 -7.31 12.06 6.47
C ARG A 421 -8.58 11.75 5.69
N LEU A 422 -8.48 11.54 4.38
CA LEU A 422 -9.59 11.10 3.54
C LEU A 422 -10.08 9.73 3.99
N PHE A 423 -9.16 8.79 4.23
CA PHE A 423 -9.47 7.46 4.73
C PHE A 423 -10.25 7.51 6.06
N ASP A 424 -9.83 8.36 7.00
CA ASP A 424 -10.48 8.51 8.30
C ASP A 424 -11.94 9.01 8.20
N VAL A 425 -12.25 9.90 7.25
CA VAL A 425 -13.59 10.50 7.12
C VAL A 425 -14.54 9.75 6.18
N LEU A 426 -14.01 8.92 5.28
CA LEU A 426 -14.80 8.22 4.27
C LEU A 426 -15.34 6.86 4.76
N GLY A 427 -14.89 6.37 5.92
CA GLY A 427 -15.36 5.08 6.47
C GLY A 427 -15.07 3.90 5.55
N CYS A 428 -13.94 3.94 4.83
CA CYS A 428 -13.65 3.01 3.74
C CYS A 428 -13.64 1.54 4.20
N VAL A 429 -13.01 1.26 5.33
CA VAL A 429 -12.86 -0.11 5.86
C VAL A 429 -14.19 -0.71 6.24
N ASP A 430 -15.04 0.04 6.96
CA ASP A 430 -16.35 -0.47 7.38
C ASP A 430 -17.22 -0.83 6.18
N LYS A 431 -17.24 0.06 5.17
CA LYS A 431 -17.98 -0.16 3.94
C LYS A 431 -17.46 -1.39 3.17
N TYR A 432 -16.15 -1.50 2.98
CA TYR A 432 -15.58 -2.59 2.19
C TYR A 432 -15.54 -3.91 2.95
N THR A 433 -15.51 -3.88 4.28
CA THR A 433 -15.77 -5.04 5.13
C THR A 433 -17.19 -5.55 4.89
N ALA A 434 -18.20 -4.68 4.95
CA ALA A 434 -19.59 -5.09 4.70
C ALA A 434 -19.76 -5.69 3.28
N VAL A 435 -19.16 -5.08 2.26
CA VAL A 435 -19.21 -5.60 0.87
C VAL A 435 -18.49 -6.95 0.74
N ALA A 436 -17.34 -7.13 1.38
CA ALA A 436 -16.61 -8.40 1.39
C ALA A 436 -17.50 -9.52 1.94
N HIS A 437 -18.16 -9.27 3.09
CA HIS A 437 -19.06 -10.21 3.75
C HIS A 437 -20.32 -10.49 2.93
N GLU A 438 -20.99 -9.46 2.40
CA GLU A 438 -22.20 -9.60 1.58
C GLU A 438 -21.94 -10.46 0.33
N LYS A 439 -20.79 -10.26 -0.33
CA LYS A 439 -20.46 -10.94 -1.58
C LYS A 439 -19.63 -12.21 -1.42
N GLY A 440 -19.12 -12.49 -0.22
CA GLY A 440 -18.19 -13.60 0.02
C GLY A 440 -16.83 -13.43 -0.65
N ILE A 441 -16.36 -12.21 -0.91
CA ILE A 441 -15.11 -11.94 -1.64
C ILE A 441 -13.99 -11.43 -0.71
N GLN A 442 -12.75 -11.48 -1.18
CA GLN A 442 -11.61 -10.90 -0.46
C GLN A 442 -11.59 -9.37 -0.56
N PHE A 443 -11.00 -8.69 0.42
CA PHE A 443 -10.96 -7.22 0.45
C PHE A 443 -10.23 -6.63 -0.77
N ASN A 444 -9.04 -7.16 -1.11
CA ASN A 444 -8.24 -6.71 -2.25
C ASN A 444 -8.93 -6.98 -3.61
N SER A 445 -9.92 -7.87 -3.66
CA SER A 445 -10.73 -8.14 -4.86
C SER A 445 -11.83 -7.10 -5.09
N ILE A 446 -12.22 -6.31 -4.08
CA ILE A 446 -13.36 -5.40 -4.21
C ILE A 446 -13.13 -4.36 -5.31
N LEU A 447 -12.00 -3.66 -5.31
CA LEU A 447 -11.70 -2.64 -6.32
C LEU A 447 -11.46 -3.22 -7.71
N PRO A 448 -10.66 -4.31 -7.88
CA PRO A 448 -10.46 -4.99 -9.16
C PRO A 448 -11.68 -5.64 -9.78
N ASP A 449 -12.47 -6.40 -9.00
CA ASP A 449 -13.43 -7.37 -9.53
C ASP A 449 -14.86 -6.83 -9.63
N CYS A 450 -15.07 -5.51 -9.47
CA CYS A 450 -16.40 -4.94 -9.65
C CYS A 450 -16.69 -4.63 -11.11
N GLU A 451 -17.60 -5.42 -11.68
CA GLU A 451 -18.38 -5.06 -12.86
C GLU A 451 -18.96 -3.64 -12.71
N PRO A 452 -19.11 -2.89 -13.81
CA PRO A 452 -19.76 -1.59 -13.77
C PRO A 452 -21.10 -1.71 -13.04
N VAL A 453 -21.37 -0.77 -12.14
CA VAL A 453 -22.70 -0.61 -11.54
C VAL A 453 -23.66 -0.28 -12.69
N GLU A 454 -24.21 -1.31 -13.33
CA GLU A 454 -25.50 -1.20 -13.99
C GLU A 454 -26.50 -0.97 -12.87
N THR A 455 -26.82 0.31 -12.65
CA THR A 455 -28.02 0.80 -11.98
C THR A 455 -28.66 -0.23 -11.04
N MET A 456 -28.17 -0.33 -9.80
CA MET A 456 -29.02 -0.90 -8.76
C MET A 456 -30.30 -0.06 -8.75
N PRO A 457 -31.50 -0.67 -8.92
CA PRO A 457 -32.74 0.08 -8.81
C PRO A 457 -32.76 0.67 -7.40
N MET A 458 -32.82 2.00 -7.34
CA MET A 458 -32.98 2.72 -6.08
C MET A 458 -34.13 2.07 -5.32
N LEU A 459 -33.84 1.51 -4.14
CA LEU A 459 -34.88 1.07 -3.21
C LEU A 459 -35.81 2.28 -3.00
N PRO A 460 -37.13 2.13 -3.19
CA PRO A 460 -38.05 3.24 -3.00
C PRO A 460 -37.94 3.73 -1.55
N GLN A 461 -37.54 4.98 -1.40
CA GLN A 461 -37.59 5.69 -0.12
C GLN A 461 -39.03 5.59 0.42
N PRO A 462 -39.24 5.23 1.69
CA PRO A 462 -40.59 5.19 2.25
C PRO A 462 -41.18 6.60 2.19
N THR A 463 -42.22 6.75 1.39
CA THR A 463 -43.00 7.99 1.29
C THR A 463 -43.64 8.23 2.66
N THR A 464 -43.15 9.24 3.37
CA THR A 464 -43.80 9.77 4.57
C THR A 464 -45.19 10.28 4.16
N GLN A 465 -46.23 9.47 4.36
CA GLN A 465 -47.60 9.94 4.29
C GLN A 465 -47.81 10.91 5.45
N ILE A 466 -47.81 12.20 5.13
CA ILE A 466 -48.36 13.24 6.00
C ILE A 466 -49.87 13.00 6.00
N LEU A 467 -50.36 12.29 7.03
CA LEU A 467 -51.78 12.26 7.34
C LEU A 467 -52.17 13.65 7.86
N SER A 468 -52.81 14.43 7.01
CA SER A 468 -53.58 15.61 7.42
C SER A 468 -54.81 15.14 8.18
N SER A 469 -54.79 15.24 9.51
CA SER A 469 -55.97 15.11 10.35
C SER A 469 -56.77 16.41 10.30
N ASN A 470 -57.88 16.40 9.56
CA ASN A 470 -59.01 17.31 9.79
C ASN A 470 -59.93 16.66 10.83
N CYS A 471 -59.94 17.22 12.05
CA CYS A 471 -61.07 17.39 12.99
C CYS A 471 -60.52 17.73 14.38
#